data_AF-A0A7M1LHM0-F1
#
_entry.id   AF-A0A7M1LHM0-F1
#
_cell.length_a   1.000
_cell.length_b   1.000
_cell.length_c   1.000
_cell.angle_alpha   90.00
_cell.angle_beta   90.00
_cell.angle_gamma   90.00
#
_symmetry.space_group_name_H-M   'P 1'
#
loop_
_entity.id
_entity.type
_entity.pdbx_description
1 polymer ?
#
loop_
_entity_poly.entity_id
_entity_poly.type
_entity_poly.pdbx_seq_one_letter_code
_entity_poly.pdbx_strand_id
1 'polypeptide(L)'
;MSNCISVELINLKNLLTQDGRIFEIPLFQRPYSWKEEQVNSLLEDIFQEYEKAILNGKIEESDEYFCGSIVLSKQINKKGSNEVFDIIDGQQRLITFTLLASALKDLYSNSNRMNEESRNLLNLTIKSKESKDPYFRIWLNNNHHTDFKSILEQYSASKKEENNYWKNKTFIMQHEFIKEIKDLNIFIKWLYYNIKFNQITCANQNTAIKIFLVLNDRGLKLFPSDILKANLISKTTNKDTKLEITQLGKYFSRTRKNRSKHK
;
A
#
# COMPACT_ATOMS: atom_id res chain seq x y z
N MET A 1 -1.01 25.52 -19.78
CA MET A 1 -1.54 25.28 -18.42
C MET A 1 -1.08 23.90 -18.00
N SER A 2 -0.11 23.80 -17.09
CA SER A 2 0.37 22.50 -16.62
C SER A 2 -0.75 21.85 -15.82
N ASN A 3 -1.27 20.71 -16.26
CA ASN A 3 -2.38 20.04 -15.58
C ASN A 3 -2.01 19.79 -14.10
N CYS A 4 -2.77 20.39 -13.18
CA CYS A 4 -2.55 20.24 -11.73
C CYS A 4 -2.89 18.84 -11.21
N ILE A 5 -3.63 18.06 -12.00
CA ILE A 5 -4.12 16.70 -11.70
C ILE A 5 -3.98 15.87 -12.99
N SER A 6 -3.41 14.68 -12.91
CA SER A 6 -3.47 13.66 -13.95
C SER A 6 -4.18 12.41 -13.42
N VAL A 7 -4.92 11.73 -14.29
CA VAL A 7 -5.57 10.46 -13.98
C VAL A 7 -5.17 9.45 -15.05
N GLU A 8 -4.66 8.30 -14.63
CA GLU A 8 -4.30 7.21 -15.53
C GLU A 8 -4.69 5.85 -14.94
N LEU A 9 -5.04 4.92 -15.82
CA LEU A 9 -5.20 3.52 -15.43
C LEU A 9 -3.81 2.87 -15.41
N ILE A 10 -3.36 2.43 -14.24
CA ILE A 10 -2.04 1.85 -14.03
C ILE A 10 -2.16 0.44 -13.48
N ASN A 11 -1.32 -0.49 -13.93
CA ASN A 11 -1.25 -1.83 -13.33
C ASN A 11 -0.30 -1.88 -12.13
N LEU A 12 -0.43 -2.93 -11.32
CA LEU A 12 0.39 -3.12 -10.11
C LEU A 12 1.90 -3.12 -10.43
N LYS A 13 2.30 -3.70 -11.57
CA LYS A 13 3.68 -3.65 -12.08
C LYS A 13 4.17 -2.21 -12.21
N ASN A 14 3.52 -1.41 -13.04
CA ASN A 14 3.92 -0.03 -13.30
C ASN A 14 3.81 0.84 -12.05
N LEU A 15 2.91 0.52 -11.11
CA LEU A 15 2.75 1.26 -9.87
C LEU A 15 3.88 0.99 -8.86
N LEU A 16 4.19 -0.29 -8.57
CA LEU A 16 5.07 -0.67 -7.46
C LEU A 16 6.45 -1.17 -7.86
N THR A 17 6.73 -1.44 -9.14
CA THR A 17 8.02 -1.99 -9.58
C THR A 17 8.87 -1.02 -10.42
N GLN A 18 8.41 0.21 -10.65
CA GLN A 18 9.18 1.22 -11.38
C GLN A 18 10.35 1.73 -10.53
N ASP A 19 11.57 1.53 -11.03
CA ASP A 19 12.76 2.04 -10.36
C ASP A 19 12.75 3.58 -10.33
N GLY A 20 13.31 4.15 -9.27
CA GLY A 20 13.30 5.59 -9.02
C GLY A 20 12.02 6.14 -8.36
N ARG A 21 10.96 5.35 -8.17
CA ARG A 21 9.73 5.80 -7.48
C ARG A 21 9.70 5.43 -6.00
N ILE A 22 9.52 6.38 -5.11
CA ILE A 22 9.36 6.15 -3.66
C ILE A 22 7.99 6.65 -3.24
N PHE A 23 7.28 5.84 -2.46
CA PHE A 23 6.02 6.25 -1.85
C PHE A 23 6.22 6.52 -0.37
N GLU A 24 5.73 7.65 0.11
CA GLU A 24 5.76 8.00 1.52
C GLU A 24 4.33 8.08 2.06
N ILE A 25 4.15 7.60 3.28
CA ILE A 25 2.90 7.76 4.01
C ILE A 25 3.01 9.02 4.89
N PRO A 26 2.27 10.10 4.58
CA PRO A 26 2.36 11.34 5.32
C PRO A 26 2.00 11.17 6.80
N LEU A 27 2.57 12.03 7.66
CA LEU A 27 2.32 12.01 9.11
C LEU A 27 0.84 12.09 9.50
N PHE A 28 0.02 12.70 8.65
CA PHE A 28 -1.40 12.85 8.91
C PHE A 28 -2.25 11.66 8.56
N GLN A 29 -1.75 10.75 7.73
CA GLN A 29 -2.45 9.51 7.44
C GLN A 29 -2.53 8.65 8.71
N ARG A 30 -3.60 7.85 8.78
CA ARG A 30 -3.71 6.83 9.83
C ARG A 30 -2.66 5.73 9.58
N PRO A 31 -2.14 5.06 10.61
CA PRO A 31 -1.30 3.88 10.42
C PRO A 31 -2.05 2.75 9.69
N TYR A 32 -1.33 1.71 9.26
CA TYR A 32 -1.95 0.49 8.76
C TYR A 32 -2.88 -0.12 9.82
N SER A 33 -4.14 -0.31 9.45
CA SER A 33 -5.24 -0.64 10.36
C SER A 33 -6.13 -1.76 9.84
N TRP A 34 -5.90 -2.25 8.62
CA TRP A 34 -6.56 -3.47 8.14
C TRP A 34 -6.25 -4.64 9.06
N LYS A 35 -7.29 -5.42 9.33
CA LYS A 35 -7.27 -6.73 9.98
C LYS A 35 -7.40 -7.80 8.90
N GLU A 36 -7.33 -9.06 9.35
CA GLU A 36 -7.41 -10.24 8.49
C GLU A 36 -8.67 -10.23 7.63
N GLU A 37 -9.82 -9.81 8.15
CA GLU A 37 -11.08 -9.68 7.38
C GLU A 37 -10.90 -8.84 6.09
N GLN A 38 -10.30 -7.65 6.19
CA GLN A 38 -10.12 -6.78 5.01
C GLN A 38 -9.06 -7.33 4.05
N VAL A 39 -8.05 -8.02 4.58
CA VAL A 39 -7.04 -8.68 3.76
C VAL A 39 -7.64 -9.87 3.04
N ASN A 40 -8.46 -10.67 3.71
CA ASN A 40 -9.18 -11.82 3.16
C ASN A 40 -10.07 -11.38 2.02
N SER A 41 -10.91 -10.35 2.20
CA SER A 41 -11.75 -9.84 1.10
C SER A 41 -10.92 -9.42 -0.12
N LEU A 42 -9.77 -8.75 0.07
CA LEU A 42 -8.90 -8.41 -1.05
C LEU A 42 -8.32 -9.67 -1.72
N LEU A 43 -7.89 -10.68 -0.95
CA LEU A 43 -7.33 -11.92 -1.50
C LEU A 43 -8.39 -12.75 -2.23
N GLU A 44 -9.61 -12.82 -1.70
CA GLU A 44 -10.75 -13.51 -2.32
C GLU A 44 -11.10 -12.86 -3.66
N ASP A 45 -11.20 -11.53 -3.72
CA ASP A 45 -11.45 -10.81 -4.97
C ASP A 45 -10.35 -11.11 -6.01
N ILE A 46 -9.08 -11.00 -5.61
CA ILE A 46 -7.93 -11.29 -6.47
C ILE A 46 -7.98 -12.74 -6.97
N PHE A 47 -8.29 -13.69 -6.09
CA PHE A 47 -8.31 -15.09 -6.45
C PHE A 47 -9.46 -15.43 -7.40
N GLN A 48 -10.67 -14.94 -7.12
CA GLN A 48 -11.83 -15.16 -7.99
C GLN A 48 -11.58 -14.65 -9.41
N GLU A 49 -10.99 -13.46 -9.54
CA GLU A 49 -10.64 -12.92 -10.86
C GLU A 49 -9.50 -13.71 -11.53
N TYR A 50 -8.52 -14.19 -10.76
CA TYR A 50 -7.47 -15.07 -11.27
C TYR A 50 -8.05 -16.40 -11.79
N GLU A 51 -8.94 -17.06 -11.04
CA GLU A 51 -9.57 -18.31 -11.45
C GLU A 51 -10.38 -18.15 -12.73
N LYS A 52 -11.16 -17.06 -12.84
CA LYS A 52 -11.87 -16.71 -14.08
C LYS A 52 -10.91 -16.56 -15.26
N ALA A 53 -9.80 -15.86 -15.07
CA ALA A 53 -8.78 -15.67 -16.10
C ALA A 53 -8.17 -17.00 -16.58
N ILE A 54 -7.89 -17.91 -15.64
CA ILE A 54 -7.37 -19.26 -15.93
C ILE A 54 -8.40 -20.11 -16.69
N LEU A 55 -9.65 -20.12 -16.23
CA LEU A 55 -10.73 -20.89 -16.87
C LEU A 55 -11.01 -20.42 -18.29
N ASN A 56 -10.89 -19.13 -18.55
CA ASN A 56 -11.10 -18.54 -19.87
C ASN A 56 -9.88 -18.69 -20.81
N GLY A 57 -8.76 -19.23 -20.32
CA GLY A 57 -7.52 -19.41 -21.10
C GLY A 57 -6.83 -18.10 -21.50
N LYS A 58 -7.23 -16.97 -20.91
CA LYS A 58 -6.81 -15.61 -21.30
C LYS A 58 -6.04 -14.94 -20.17
N ILE A 59 -4.89 -15.46 -19.77
CA ILE A 59 -4.11 -14.81 -18.69
C ILE A 59 -3.70 -13.37 -19.07
N GLU A 60 -3.28 -13.16 -20.33
CA GLU A 60 -2.81 -11.85 -20.81
C GLU A 60 -3.93 -10.94 -21.33
N GLU A 61 -5.08 -11.51 -21.72
CA GLU A 61 -6.26 -10.80 -22.25
C GLU A 61 -7.47 -10.88 -21.31
N SER A 62 -7.27 -11.32 -20.07
CA SER A 62 -8.38 -11.46 -19.09
C SER A 62 -8.91 -10.10 -18.68
N ASP A 63 -10.17 -10.11 -18.27
CA ASP A 63 -10.81 -8.96 -17.65
C ASP A 63 -9.93 -8.42 -16.51
N GLU A 64 -9.70 -7.12 -16.55
CA GLU A 64 -8.83 -6.45 -15.59
C GLU A 64 -9.52 -6.36 -14.23
N TYR A 65 -8.84 -6.74 -13.14
CA TYR A 65 -9.38 -6.51 -11.80
C TYR A 65 -9.12 -5.06 -11.38
N PHE A 66 -10.21 -4.28 -11.30
CA PHE A 66 -10.14 -2.90 -10.84
C PHE A 66 -10.07 -2.81 -9.31
N CYS A 67 -8.87 -2.60 -8.79
CA CYS A 67 -8.62 -2.51 -7.35
C CYS A 67 -8.78 -1.07 -6.81
N GLY A 68 -9.67 -0.28 -7.41
CA GLY A 68 -10.04 1.07 -6.97
C GLY A 68 -9.03 2.17 -7.34
N SER A 69 -9.18 3.34 -6.71
CA SER A 69 -8.32 4.51 -6.99
C SER A 69 -7.16 4.63 -6.00
N ILE A 70 -6.04 5.19 -6.43
CA ILE A 70 -4.90 5.61 -5.58
C ILE A 70 -4.70 7.11 -5.80
N VAL A 71 -4.62 7.89 -4.72
CA VAL A 71 -4.38 9.34 -4.80
C VAL A 71 -2.97 9.64 -4.33
N LEU A 72 -2.16 10.23 -5.21
CA LEU A 72 -0.77 10.56 -4.98
C LEU A 72 -0.53 12.07 -5.09
N SER A 73 0.42 12.59 -4.31
CA SER A 73 0.96 13.93 -4.49
C SER A 73 2.47 13.87 -4.73
N LYS A 74 2.95 14.39 -5.86
CA LYS A 74 4.38 14.43 -6.16
C LYS A 74 5.10 15.44 -5.26
N GLN A 75 6.22 15.05 -4.65
CA GLN A 75 7.08 15.95 -3.88
C GLN A 75 8.11 16.59 -4.81
N ILE A 76 8.03 17.91 -5.02
CA ILE A 76 8.84 18.64 -6.01
C ILE A 76 10.25 19.00 -5.47
N ASN A 77 10.44 19.04 -4.16
CA ASN A 77 11.63 19.63 -3.53
C ASN A 77 12.58 18.64 -2.83
N LYS A 78 12.51 17.34 -3.16
CA LYS A 78 13.48 16.37 -2.64
C LYS A 78 14.71 16.31 -3.54
N LYS A 79 15.89 16.51 -2.94
CA LYS A 79 17.18 16.34 -3.62
C LYS A 79 17.39 14.85 -3.91
N GLY A 80 17.59 14.49 -5.17
CA GLY A 80 17.86 13.12 -5.62
C GLY A 80 17.31 12.85 -7.03
N SER A 81 17.68 11.71 -7.61
CA SER A 81 17.14 11.23 -8.89
C SER A 81 15.76 10.57 -8.75
N ASN A 82 15.34 10.26 -7.53
CA ASN A 82 14.12 9.51 -7.26
C ASN A 82 12.90 10.44 -7.19
N GLU A 83 11.81 10.02 -7.82
CA GLU A 83 10.51 10.65 -7.70
C GLU A 83 9.81 10.17 -6.41
N VAL A 84 9.51 11.10 -5.52
CA VAL A 84 8.85 10.79 -4.25
C VAL A 84 7.39 11.22 -4.29
N PHE A 85 6.49 10.32 -3.90
CA PHE A 85 5.05 10.54 -3.89
C PHE A 85 4.48 10.35 -2.49
N ASP A 86 3.72 11.32 -2.00
CA ASP A 86 2.87 11.13 -0.83
C ASP A 86 1.65 10.29 -1.21
N ILE A 87 1.39 9.19 -0.49
CA ILE A 87 0.14 8.44 -0.61
C ILE A 87 -0.94 9.13 0.23
N ILE A 88 -1.93 9.73 -0.45
CA ILE A 88 -3.06 10.40 0.20
C ILE A 88 -4.26 9.47 0.31
N ASP A 89 -4.44 8.56 -0.64
CA ASP A 89 -5.44 7.50 -0.58
C ASP A 89 -4.89 6.18 -1.10
N GLY A 90 -5.45 5.06 -0.61
CA GLY A 90 -5.07 3.71 -1.02
C GLY A 90 -3.91 3.11 -0.25
N GLN A 91 -3.40 3.78 0.79
CA GLN A 91 -2.25 3.29 1.56
C GLN A 91 -2.43 1.86 2.09
N GLN A 92 -3.65 1.49 2.51
CA GLN A 92 -3.89 0.19 3.15
C GLN A 92 -3.73 -0.92 2.12
N ARG A 93 -4.32 -0.74 0.93
CA ARG A 93 -4.17 -1.63 -0.23
C ARG A 93 -2.70 -1.78 -0.62
N LEU A 94 -1.98 -0.66 -0.81
CA LEU A 94 -0.58 -0.72 -1.25
C LEU A 94 0.31 -1.43 -0.24
N ILE A 95 0.12 -1.17 1.06
CA ILE A 95 0.83 -1.92 2.12
C ILE A 95 0.50 -3.41 2.04
N THR A 96 -0.77 -3.77 1.88
CA THR A 96 -1.19 -5.18 1.78
C THR A 96 -0.59 -5.87 0.56
N PHE A 97 -0.51 -5.20 -0.59
CA PHE A 97 0.22 -5.72 -1.76
C PHE A 97 1.71 -5.91 -1.49
N THR A 98 2.35 -4.99 -0.76
CA THR A 98 3.75 -5.17 -0.34
C THR A 98 3.92 -6.32 0.64
N LEU A 99 2.97 -6.53 1.56
CA LEU A 99 2.96 -7.68 2.47
C LEU A 99 2.74 -9.00 1.70
N LEU A 100 1.85 -9.02 0.71
CA LEU A 100 1.64 -10.18 -0.17
C LEU A 100 2.91 -10.50 -0.94
N ALA A 101 3.57 -9.50 -1.52
CA ALA A 101 4.83 -9.70 -2.23
C ALA A 101 5.92 -10.30 -1.32
N SER A 102 6.00 -9.80 -0.08
CA SER A 102 6.91 -10.32 0.94
C SER A 102 6.56 -11.74 1.39
N ALA A 103 5.28 -12.05 1.59
CA ALA A 103 4.81 -13.39 1.96
C ALA A 103 5.13 -14.42 0.87
N LEU A 104 4.83 -14.12 -0.40
CA LEU A 104 5.14 -14.99 -1.54
C LEU A 104 6.65 -15.21 -1.67
N LYS A 105 7.43 -14.14 -1.53
CA LYS A 105 8.89 -14.24 -1.54
C LYS A 105 9.39 -15.15 -0.42
N ASP A 106 8.88 -15.01 0.79
CA ASP A 106 9.32 -15.79 1.94
C ASP A 106 8.97 -17.28 1.78
N LEU A 107 7.75 -17.57 1.33
CA LEU A 107 7.27 -18.95 1.11
C LEU A 107 8.05 -19.68 0.01
N TYR A 108 8.45 -18.98 -1.04
CA TYR A 108 8.96 -19.62 -2.26
C TYR A 108 10.41 -19.26 -2.62
N SER A 109 11.12 -18.49 -1.78
CA SER A 109 12.51 -18.05 -2.02
C SER A 109 13.47 -19.20 -2.32
N ASN A 110 13.33 -20.31 -1.59
CA ASN A 110 14.16 -21.52 -1.72
C ASN A 110 13.54 -22.60 -2.62
N SER A 111 12.45 -22.27 -3.33
CA SER A 111 11.76 -23.24 -4.20
C SER A 111 12.16 -23.04 -5.66
N ASN A 112 12.25 -24.14 -6.42
CA ASN A 112 12.38 -24.09 -7.88
C ASN A 112 11.07 -23.68 -8.59
N ARG A 113 10.02 -23.35 -7.83
CA ARG A 113 8.71 -22.95 -8.38
C ARG A 113 8.69 -21.51 -8.89
N MET A 114 9.63 -20.66 -8.47
CA MET A 114 9.65 -19.24 -8.81
C MET A 114 10.83 -18.89 -9.74
N ASN A 115 10.51 -18.38 -10.93
CA ASN A 115 11.49 -17.92 -11.91
C ASN A 115 12.06 -16.53 -11.54
N GLU A 116 13.05 -16.07 -12.31
CA GLU A 116 13.72 -14.80 -12.06
C GLU A 116 12.81 -13.58 -12.26
N GLU A 117 11.94 -13.59 -13.29
CA GLU A 117 11.01 -12.50 -13.56
C GLU A 117 10.06 -12.26 -12.37
N SER A 118 9.41 -13.32 -11.89
CA SER A 118 8.52 -13.30 -10.73
C SER A 118 9.27 -12.83 -9.48
N ARG A 119 10.47 -13.37 -9.24
CA ARG A 119 11.32 -12.97 -8.11
C ARG A 119 11.66 -11.48 -8.17
N ASN A 120 11.94 -10.95 -9.35
CA ASN A 120 12.24 -9.55 -9.56
C ASN A 120 11.02 -8.65 -9.29
N LEU A 121 9.82 -9.02 -9.76
CA LEU A 121 8.59 -8.27 -9.49
C LEU A 121 8.31 -8.14 -7.98
N LEU A 122 8.40 -9.25 -7.24
CA LEU A 122 8.22 -9.27 -5.79
C LEU A 122 9.28 -8.42 -5.08
N ASN A 123 10.55 -8.55 -5.48
CA ASN A 123 11.65 -7.76 -4.92
C ASN A 123 11.48 -6.26 -5.14
N LEU A 124 11.13 -5.86 -6.37
CA LEU A 124 10.96 -4.44 -6.73
C LEU A 124 9.78 -3.76 -6.04
N THR A 125 8.79 -4.56 -5.62
CA THR A 125 7.64 -4.11 -4.83
C THR A 125 8.04 -3.78 -3.39
N ILE A 126 9.10 -4.41 -2.87
CA ILE A 126 9.60 -4.23 -1.51
C ILE A 126 10.68 -3.15 -1.48
N LYS A 127 11.68 -3.26 -2.37
CA LYS A 127 12.88 -2.42 -2.40
C LYS A 127 13.30 -2.08 -3.83
N SER A 128 14.18 -1.09 -3.97
CA SER A 128 14.81 -0.74 -5.24
C SER A 128 15.62 -1.91 -5.83
N LYS A 129 16.03 -1.76 -7.09
CA LYS A 129 17.08 -2.62 -7.65
C LYS A 129 18.33 -2.58 -6.77
N GLU A 130 19.12 -3.65 -6.85
CA GLU A 130 20.43 -3.68 -6.19
C GLU A 130 21.27 -2.51 -6.68
N SER A 131 21.65 -1.65 -5.73
CA SER A 131 22.41 -0.44 -5.97
C SER A 131 23.22 -0.12 -4.72
N LYS A 132 24.12 0.88 -4.80
CA LYS A 132 24.91 1.32 -3.65
C LYS A 132 24.07 1.92 -2.52
N ASP A 133 22.86 2.39 -2.82
CA ASP A 133 21.96 3.01 -1.86
C ASP A 133 20.53 2.45 -2.03
N PRO A 134 20.27 1.23 -1.53
CA PRO A 134 18.98 0.58 -1.69
C PRO A 134 17.93 1.25 -0.80
N TYR A 135 16.73 1.45 -1.33
CA TYR A 135 15.61 2.05 -0.61
C TYR A 135 14.36 1.17 -0.64
N PHE A 136 13.49 1.31 0.36
CA PHE A 136 12.18 0.67 0.37
C PHE A 136 11.21 1.39 -0.54
N ARG A 137 10.34 0.63 -1.22
CA ARG A 137 9.32 1.18 -2.12
C ARG A 137 8.31 2.06 -1.36
N ILE A 138 7.93 1.63 -0.16
CA ILE A 138 7.01 2.35 0.72
C ILE A 138 7.74 2.72 2.02
N TRP A 139 7.81 4.02 2.29
CA TRP A 139 8.32 4.60 3.51
C TRP A 139 7.17 5.00 4.44
N LEU A 140 7.27 4.60 5.69
CA LEU A 140 6.30 4.93 6.74
C LEU A 140 6.90 5.98 7.67
N ASN A 141 6.07 6.63 8.48
CA ASN A 141 6.60 7.49 9.54
C ASN A 141 7.31 6.66 10.64
N ASN A 142 8.29 7.28 11.30
CA ASN A 142 9.40 6.61 12.01
C ASN A 142 9.01 5.39 12.87
N ASN A 143 7.98 5.49 13.71
CA ASN A 143 7.63 4.39 14.63
C ASN A 143 7.02 3.17 13.92
N HIS A 144 6.46 3.35 12.71
CA HIS A 144 5.88 2.26 11.93
C HIS A 144 6.84 1.72 10.87
N HIS A 145 7.82 2.52 10.46
CA HIS A 145 8.76 2.11 9.42
C HIS A 145 9.73 1.03 9.88
N THR A 146 10.24 1.12 11.11
CA THR A 146 11.12 0.10 11.70
C THR A 146 10.42 -1.25 11.77
N ASP A 147 9.18 -1.26 12.26
CA ASP A 147 8.36 -2.48 12.37
C ASP A 147 8.07 -3.07 11.00
N PHE A 148 7.60 -2.26 10.06
CA PHE A 148 7.30 -2.69 8.70
C PHE A 148 8.53 -3.25 7.99
N LYS A 149 9.66 -2.52 8.05
CA LYS A 149 10.95 -2.98 7.51
C LYS A 149 11.35 -4.34 8.09
N SER A 150 11.30 -4.48 9.42
CA SER A 150 11.67 -5.74 10.07
C SER A 150 10.82 -6.91 9.60
N ILE A 151 9.52 -6.68 9.35
CA ILE A 151 8.58 -7.70 8.88
C ILE A 151 8.84 -8.05 7.42
N LEU A 152 9.19 -7.08 6.57
CA LEU A 152 9.55 -7.32 5.17
C LEU A 152 10.88 -8.08 5.00
N GLU A 153 11.83 -7.86 5.91
CA GLU A 153 13.18 -8.45 5.88
C GLU A 153 13.29 -9.75 6.71
N GLN A 154 12.18 -10.32 7.19
CA GLN A 154 12.14 -11.53 8.05
C GLN A 154 12.84 -11.38 9.42
N TYR A 155 13.15 -10.17 9.89
CA TYR A 155 13.69 -9.97 11.23
C TYR A 155 12.63 -10.24 12.30
N SER A 156 13.06 -10.82 13.43
CA SER A 156 12.22 -11.04 14.61
C SER A 156 11.82 -9.71 15.24
N ALA A 157 10.68 -9.16 14.82
CA ALA A 157 10.08 -8.02 15.52
C ALA A 157 9.83 -8.39 16.99
N SER A 158 10.21 -7.52 17.92
CA SER A 158 10.10 -7.74 19.38
C SER A 158 8.66 -7.75 19.90
N LYS A 159 7.66 -7.45 19.05
CA LYS A 159 6.22 -7.44 19.35
C LYS A 159 5.37 -7.97 18.19
N LYS A 160 5.64 -9.20 17.72
CA LYS A 160 4.92 -9.83 16.59
C LYS A 160 3.39 -9.86 16.78
N GLU A 161 2.91 -10.19 17.97
CA GLU A 161 1.51 -10.53 18.23
C GLU A 161 0.53 -9.34 18.33
N GLU A 162 1.00 -8.11 18.43
CA GLU A 162 0.12 -6.91 18.44
C GLU A 162 0.14 -6.13 17.14
N ASN A 163 1.03 -6.50 16.19
CA ASN A 163 1.27 -5.73 14.99
C ASN A 163 0.47 -6.25 13.79
N ASN A 164 -0.41 -5.40 13.25
CA ASN A 164 -1.23 -5.71 12.08
C ASN A 164 -0.41 -6.08 10.83
N TYR A 165 0.81 -5.55 10.65
CA TYR A 165 1.67 -5.94 9.53
C TYR A 165 2.05 -7.43 9.64
N TRP A 166 2.43 -7.88 10.83
CA TRP A 166 2.85 -9.26 11.07
C TRP A 166 1.67 -10.21 10.98
N LYS A 167 0.55 -9.89 11.66
CA LYS A 167 -0.69 -10.69 11.62
C LYS A 167 -1.13 -10.92 10.19
N ASN A 168 -1.24 -9.85 9.41
CA ASN A 168 -1.72 -9.96 8.04
C ASN A 168 -0.73 -10.67 7.11
N LYS A 169 0.59 -10.49 7.30
CA LYS A 169 1.58 -11.26 6.54
C LYS A 169 1.47 -12.77 6.86
N THR A 170 1.40 -13.12 8.14
CA THR A 170 1.22 -14.51 8.58
C THR A 170 -0.09 -15.09 8.04
N PHE A 171 -1.18 -14.34 8.11
CA PHE A 171 -2.47 -14.70 7.54
C PHE A 171 -2.36 -14.97 6.04
N ILE A 172 -1.74 -14.06 5.26
CA ILE A 172 -1.48 -14.28 3.83
C ILE A 172 -0.69 -15.58 3.62
N MET A 173 0.38 -15.82 4.38
CA MET A 173 1.20 -17.02 4.23
C MET A 173 0.44 -18.33 4.55
N GLN A 174 -0.57 -18.26 5.41
CA GLN A 174 -1.37 -19.41 5.83
C GLN A 174 -2.64 -19.61 5.00
N HIS A 175 -3.02 -18.60 4.21
CA HIS A 175 -4.24 -18.58 3.41
C HIS A 175 -4.30 -19.78 2.46
N GLU A 176 -5.48 -20.39 2.36
CA GLU A 176 -5.72 -21.60 1.55
C GLU A 176 -5.37 -21.38 0.08
N PHE A 177 -5.90 -20.32 -0.52
CA PHE A 177 -5.54 -19.89 -1.88
C PHE A 177 -4.03 -19.94 -2.16
N ILE A 178 -3.20 -19.34 -1.29
CA ILE A 178 -1.75 -19.25 -1.52
C ILE A 178 -1.12 -20.65 -1.59
N LYS A 179 -1.62 -21.60 -0.78
CA LYS A 179 -1.17 -22.99 -0.79
C LYS A 179 -1.60 -23.75 -2.06
N GLU A 180 -2.74 -23.39 -2.63
CA GLU A 180 -3.36 -24.05 -3.78
C GLU A 180 -2.91 -23.51 -5.16
N ILE A 181 -2.12 -22.43 -5.19
CA ILE A 181 -1.56 -21.91 -6.45
C ILE A 181 -0.80 -23.04 -7.16
N LYS A 182 -1.30 -23.48 -8.32
CA LYS A 182 -0.68 -24.54 -9.14
C LYS A 182 0.60 -24.04 -9.80
N ASP A 183 0.48 -22.99 -10.62
CA ASP A 183 1.59 -22.30 -11.26
C ASP A 183 1.80 -20.91 -10.63
N LEU A 184 2.87 -20.82 -9.83
CA LEU A 184 3.21 -19.60 -9.11
C LEU A 184 3.63 -18.46 -10.04
N ASN A 185 4.31 -18.77 -11.14
CA ASN A 185 4.79 -17.73 -12.06
C ASN A 185 3.63 -17.16 -12.88
N ILE A 186 2.69 -18.01 -13.30
CA ILE A 186 1.46 -17.56 -13.95
C ILE A 186 0.66 -16.67 -13.01
N PHE A 187 0.47 -17.07 -11.75
CA PHE A 187 -0.23 -16.23 -10.77
C PHE A 187 0.47 -14.88 -10.55
N ILE A 188 1.79 -14.88 -10.32
CA ILE A 188 2.53 -13.62 -10.10
C ILE A 188 2.45 -12.74 -11.34
N LYS A 189 2.63 -13.30 -12.54
CA LYS A 189 2.47 -12.53 -13.78
C LYS A 189 1.07 -11.92 -13.84
N TRP A 190 0.02 -12.70 -13.67
CA TRP A 190 -1.35 -12.18 -13.67
C TRP A 190 -1.56 -11.08 -12.62
N LEU A 191 -1.12 -11.29 -11.38
CA LEU A 191 -1.22 -10.33 -10.27
C LEU A 191 -0.65 -8.95 -10.65
N TYR A 192 0.50 -8.93 -11.30
CA TYR A 192 1.21 -7.69 -11.63
C TYR A 192 0.69 -6.98 -12.88
N TYR A 193 0.19 -7.73 -13.87
CA TYR A 193 -0.24 -7.17 -15.14
C TYR A 193 -1.75 -6.87 -15.19
N ASN A 194 -2.58 -7.60 -14.43
CA ASN A 194 -4.06 -7.54 -14.53
C ASN A 194 -4.73 -6.80 -13.37
N ILE A 195 -4.05 -6.59 -12.24
CA ILE A 195 -4.57 -5.69 -11.19
C ILE A 195 -4.33 -4.25 -11.61
N LYS A 196 -5.42 -3.48 -11.73
CA LYS A 196 -5.40 -2.08 -12.17
C LYS A 196 -5.90 -1.13 -11.09
N PHE A 197 -5.38 0.09 -11.14
CA PHE A 197 -5.79 1.21 -10.30
C PHE A 197 -6.02 2.45 -11.14
N ASN A 198 -6.97 3.28 -10.74
CA ASN A 198 -7.00 4.67 -11.19
C ASN A 198 -6.00 5.47 -10.36
N GLN A 199 -4.83 5.75 -10.91
CA GLN A 199 -3.83 6.61 -10.28
C GLN A 199 -4.18 8.06 -10.55
N ILE A 200 -4.53 8.79 -9.49
CA ILE A 200 -4.75 10.22 -9.51
C ILE A 200 -3.49 10.88 -8.95
N THR A 201 -2.72 11.57 -9.79
CA THR A 201 -1.50 12.27 -9.39
C THR A 201 -1.74 13.77 -9.35
N CYS A 202 -1.49 14.36 -8.19
CA CYS A 202 -1.62 15.81 -7.98
C CYS A 202 -0.25 16.46 -7.89
N ALA A 203 -0.17 17.70 -8.38
CA ALA A 203 1.03 18.53 -8.28
C ALA A 203 1.35 18.99 -6.84
N ASN A 204 0.35 18.98 -5.94
CA ASN A 204 0.55 19.33 -4.54
C ASN A 204 -0.39 18.57 -3.60
N GLN A 205 0.02 18.51 -2.33
CA GLN A 205 -0.64 17.74 -1.28
C GLN A 205 -2.04 18.27 -0.94
N ASN A 206 -2.26 19.59 -1.04
CA ASN A 206 -3.55 20.20 -0.71
C ASN A 206 -4.64 19.79 -1.71
N THR A 207 -4.32 19.79 -2.99
CA THR A 207 -5.24 19.31 -4.05
C THR A 207 -5.55 17.82 -3.84
N ALA A 208 -4.54 17.01 -3.55
CA ALA A 208 -4.73 15.58 -3.30
C ALA A 208 -5.62 15.32 -2.07
N ILE A 209 -5.45 16.09 -0.98
CA ILE A 209 -6.31 16.00 0.22
C ILE A 209 -7.76 16.36 -0.13
N LYS A 210 -8.00 17.42 -0.93
CA LYS A 210 -9.36 17.77 -1.36
C LYS A 210 -10.02 16.66 -2.16
N ILE A 211 -9.29 16.05 -3.10
CA ILE A 211 -9.79 14.90 -3.87
C ILE A 211 -10.12 13.73 -2.94
N PHE A 212 -9.21 13.41 -2.01
CA PHE A 212 -9.42 12.35 -1.03
C PHE A 212 -10.70 12.57 -0.19
N LEU A 213 -10.92 13.80 0.28
CA LEU A 213 -12.12 14.15 1.04
C LEU A 213 -13.38 13.93 0.20
N VAL A 214 -13.40 14.36 -1.07
CA VAL A 214 -14.55 14.17 -1.98
C VAL A 214 -14.79 12.70 -2.30
N LEU A 215 -13.74 11.90 -2.54
CA LEU A 215 -13.86 10.47 -2.84
C LEU A 215 -14.40 9.67 -1.64
N ASN A 216 -14.01 10.04 -0.43
CA ASN A 216 -14.41 9.34 0.79
C ASN A 216 -15.70 9.88 1.43
N ASP A 217 -16.19 11.05 1.03
CA ASP A 217 -17.48 11.62 1.47
C ASP A 217 -18.68 10.73 1.10
N ARG A 218 -18.47 9.74 0.20
CA ARG A 218 -19.50 8.79 -0.26
C ARG A 218 -19.14 7.31 0.01
N GLY A 219 -18.02 7.03 0.69
CA GLY A 219 -17.52 5.68 1.00
C GLY A 219 -17.28 5.45 2.49
N LEU A 220 -16.54 4.38 2.86
CA LEU A 220 -16.21 4.01 4.25
C LEU A 220 -15.98 5.24 5.14
N LYS A 221 -16.86 5.44 6.14
CA LYS A 221 -16.92 6.67 6.93
C LYS A 221 -15.55 7.00 7.53
N LEU A 222 -14.92 8.06 7.02
CA LEU A 222 -13.82 8.72 7.71
C LEU A 222 -14.34 9.18 9.08
N PHE A 223 -13.53 9.01 10.12
CA PHE A 223 -13.92 9.58 11.39
C PHE A 223 -13.92 11.11 11.28
N PRO A 224 -14.82 11.83 11.99
CA PRO A 224 -14.81 13.29 12.02
C PRO A 224 -13.43 13.88 12.39
N SER A 225 -12.64 13.15 13.18
CA SER A 225 -11.26 13.52 13.50
C SER A 225 -10.31 13.45 12.31
N ASP A 226 -10.49 12.48 11.41
CA ASP A 226 -9.64 12.32 10.22
C ASP A 226 -9.95 13.44 9.23
N ILE A 227 -11.22 13.78 9.06
CA ILE A 227 -11.69 14.91 8.25
C ILE A 227 -11.16 16.24 8.81
N LEU A 228 -11.34 16.47 10.11
CA LEU A 228 -10.86 17.69 10.77
C LEU A 228 -9.34 17.83 10.66
N LYS A 229 -8.59 16.74 10.86
CA LYS A 229 -7.14 16.69 10.72
C LYS A 229 -6.70 17.01 9.29
N ALA A 230 -7.30 16.36 8.29
CA ALA A 230 -7.00 16.60 6.88
C ALA A 230 -7.29 18.06 6.49
N ASN A 231 -8.43 18.61 6.92
CA ASN A 231 -8.80 20.00 6.68
C ASN A 231 -7.81 20.99 7.30
N LEU A 232 -7.46 20.82 8.58
CA LEU A 232 -6.51 21.70 9.26
C LEU A 232 -5.12 21.67 8.60
N ILE A 233 -4.67 20.48 8.20
CA ILE A 233 -3.36 20.30 7.55
C ILE A 233 -3.34 20.91 6.15
N SER A 234 -4.45 20.84 5.41
CA SER A 234 -4.57 21.48 4.10
C SER A 234 -4.50 23.01 4.15
N LYS A 235 -4.77 23.61 5.32
CA LYS A 235 -4.80 25.06 5.53
C LYS A 235 -3.47 25.63 6.05
N THR A 236 -2.47 24.81 6.33
CA THR A 236 -1.17 25.25 6.85
C THR A 236 0.00 24.73 6.03
N THR A 237 1.03 25.56 5.86
CA THR A 237 2.31 25.19 5.25
C THR A 237 3.41 24.99 6.30
N ASN A 238 3.18 25.39 7.56
CA ASN A 238 4.13 25.29 8.66
C ASN A 238 4.26 23.82 9.13
N LYS A 239 5.50 23.31 9.18
CA LYS A 239 5.78 21.92 9.56
C LYS A 239 5.47 21.61 11.03
N ASP A 240 5.76 22.54 11.94
CA ASP A 240 5.52 22.36 13.38
C ASP A 240 4.02 22.33 13.65
N THR A 241 3.25 23.21 13.02
CA THR A 241 1.79 23.19 13.09
C THR A 241 1.21 21.88 12.54
N LYS A 242 1.73 21.36 11.41
CA LYS A 242 1.32 20.04 10.90
C LYS A 242 1.63 18.91 11.88
N LEU A 243 2.75 19.01 12.61
CA LEU A 243 3.13 18.03 13.63
C LEU A 243 2.21 18.08 14.84
N GLU A 244 1.88 19.27 15.35
CA GLU A 244 0.93 19.48 16.45
C GLU A 244 -0.46 18.95 16.11
N ILE A 245 -1.01 19.32 14.95
CA ILE A 245 -2.29 18.80 14.44
C ILE A 245 -2.24 17.26 14.36
N THR A 246 -1.09 16.71 13.96
CA THR A 246 -0.89 15.26 13.91
C THR A 246 -0.91 14.62 15.29
N GLN A 247 -0.26 15.22 16.28
CA GLN A 247 -0.22 14.74 17.66
C GLN A 247 -1.62 14.80 18.31
N LEU A 248 -2.35 15.89 18.12
CA LEU A 248 -3.75 16.02 18.56
C LEU A 248 -4.63 14.93 17.95
N GLY A 249 -4.50 14.67 16.65
CA GLY A 249 -5.22 13.58 15.99
C GLY A 249 -4.91 12.20 16.62
N LYS A 250 -3.64 11.93 16.98
CA LYS A 250 -3.26 10.68 17.67
C LYS A 250 -3.90 10.58 19.06
N TYR A 251 -4.01 11.68 19.81
CA TYR A 251 -4.66 11.71 21.12
C TYR A 251 -6.14 11.34 21.03
N PHE A 252 -6.88 11.91 20.07
CA PHE A 252 -8.29 11.58 19.84
C PHE A 252 -8.49 10.11 19.42
N SER A 253 -7.59 9.54 18.62
CA SER A 253 -7.66 8.13 18.22
C SER A 253 -7.39 7.18 19.40
N ARG A 254 -6.49 7.54 20.33
CA ARG A 254 -6.17 6.74 21.52
C ARG A 254 -7.31 6.74 22.54
N THR A 255 -7.87 7.90 22.86
CA THR A 255 -8.99 8.04 23.80
C THR A 255 -10.23 7.26 23.33
N ARG A 256 -10.45 7.15 22.02
CA ARG A 256 -11.52 6.30 21.46
C ARG A 256 -11.26 4.80 21.64
N LYS A 257 -10.05 4.31 21.35
CA LYS A 257 -9.71 2.88 21.54
C LYS A 257 -9.91 2.41 22.98
N ASN A 258 -9.69 3.31 23.95
CA ASN A 258 -9.92 3.00 25.37
C ASN A 258 -11.42 2.97 25.72
N ARG A 259 -12.25 3.82 25.11
CA ARG A 259 -13.71 3.80 25.32
C ARG A 259 -14.41 2.58 24.70
N SER A 260 -13.88 2.04 23.60
CA SER A 260 -14.44 0.83 22.96
C SER A 260 -14.05 -0.48 23.66
N LYS A 261 -13.13 -0.45 24.63
CA LYS A 261 -12.78 -1.62 25.47
C LYS A 261 -13.63 -1.73 26.75
N HIS A 262 -14.46 -0.72 27.04
CA HIS A 262 -15.33 -0.64 28.21
C HIS A 262 -16.83 -0.67 27.86
N LYS A 263 -17.15 -1.14 26.65
CA LYS A 263 -18.49 -1.50 26.19
C LYS A 263 -18.43 -2.92 25.67
#